data_AF-A6F8A6-F1
#
_entry.id   AF-A6F8A6-F1
#
_cell.length_a   1.000
_cell.length_b   1.000
_cell.length_c   1.000
_cell.angle_alpha   90.00
_cell.angle_beta   90.00
_cell.angle_gamma   90.00
#
_symmetry.space_group_name_H-M   'P 1'
#
loop_
_entity.id
_entity.type
_entity.pdbx_description
1 polymer ?
#
loop_
_entity_poly.entity_id
_entity_poly.type
_entity_poly.pdbx_seq_one_letter_code
_entity_poly.pdbx_strand_id
1 'polypeptide(L)'
;MSLPIYFYLGLPLLLSGCFDSSPLTDNNSIDSIVEVSGHGGNGVTGIYTYGLDELGNKPLKVVKDDTPGTCKMSNKNFELRNGWEHASVDKPIPEGFWSKSYPLKIVTFPCPKEGGIIQHHPDQRNGSFSPINDAWFILNDAVSFYEDLAGETPISEKITIISHYWYGSSGQYVRSDIGIEHQQFKNHILIADGIHNDGSGSEYSYSFATSDVLVHELTHAYTSKTGHSFEVMDGLRNSLGGWSEHFSDIMAEYYQFKTTGKTDFIHGADHLKCTLPDPDCSTNVRDFKNPKYTNVSDAISGEYKGNIDDLKIHIIANILNYSFYLLIEDNSYGVFTIDELIKVYINAEKAFWKPHSNTSTSSKDFVNGLMLSASDLGYSDKTSTTIKEVFKKTGFY
;
A
#
# COMPACT_ATOMS: atom_id res chain seq x y z
N MET A 1 32.97 -45.57 44.24
CA MET A 1 32.66 -44.37 43.42
C MET A 1 31.34 -44.65 42.74
N SER A 2 30.17 -44.46 43.35
CA SER A 2 29.56 -43.25 43.93
C SER A 2 29.33 -42.14 42.90
N LEU A 3 28.10 -42.09 42.37
CA LEU A 3 27.43 -40.85 42.03
C LEU A 3 26.14 -40.79 42.87
N PRO A 4 26.08 -39.89 43.85
CA PRO A 4 24.85 -39.37 44.44
C PRO A 4 24.58 -37.96 43.84
N ILE A 5 23.50 -37.20 44.05
CA ILE A 5 22.16 -37.28 44.65
C ILE A 5 21.53 -35.88 44.38
N TYR A 6 20.23 -35.86 44.07
CA TYR A 6 19.15 -34.88 44.36
C TYR A 6 19.41 -33.45 44.86
N PHE A 7 18.50 -32.54 44.47
CA PHE A 7 17.56 -31.70 45.28
C PHE A 7 17.00 -30.61 44.33
N TYR A 8 15.78 -30.05 44.36
CA TYR A 8 14.41 -30.35 44.85
C TYR A 8 13.55 -29.11 44.46
N LEU A 9 12.21 -29.26 44.49
CA LEU A 9 11.17 -28.26 44.79
C LEU A 9 10.76 -27.19 43.75
N GLY A 10 9.44 -27.08 43.55
CA GLY A 10 8.79 -25.81 43.21
C GLY A 10 7.50 -25.92 42.39
N LEU A 11 6.37 -26.23 43.02
CA LEU A 11 5.03 -25.88 42.51
C LEU A 11 4.91 -24.35 42.35
N PRO A 12 4.09 -23.85 41.41
CA PRO A 12 2.93 -23.05 41.82
C PRO A 12 1.66 -23.44 41.03
N LEU A 13 0.54 -23.71 41.71
CA LEU A 13 -0.54 -22.78 42.05
C LEU A 13 -1.45 -22.41 40.85
N LEU A 14 -2.56 -23.14 40.78
CA LEU A 14 -3.83 -22.70 40.20
C LEU A 14 -4.37 -21.54 41.03
N LEU A 15 -4.55 -20.38 40.40
CA LEU A 15 -5.49 -19.35 40.82
C LEU A 15 -6.23 -18.86 39.57
N SER A 16 -7.45 -19.36 39.45
CA SER A 16 -8.51 -18.85 38.60
C SER A 16 -8.84 -17.40 39.01
N GLY A 17 -8.46 -16.43 38.18
CA GLY A 17 -8.94 -15.06 38.24
C GLY A 17 -9.89 -14.82 37.07
N CYS A 18 -11.12 -14.46 37.37
CA CYS A 18 -12.21 -14.18 36.44
C CYS A 18 -11.78 -13.14 35.38
N PHE A 19 -11.89 -13.51 34.11
CA PHE A 19 -12.05 -12.52 33.04
C PHE A 19 -13.45 -11.94 33.18
N ASP A 20 -13.52 -10.70 33.66
CA ASP A 20 -14.72 -9.90 33.70
C ASP A 20 -15.09 -9.55 32.26
N SER A 21 -15.96 -10.38 31.66
CA SER A 21 -16.65 -10.11 30.41
C SER A 21 -17.70 -9.03 30.65
N SER A 22 -17.27 -7.79 30.79
CA SER A 22 -18.17 -6.65 30.71
C SER A 22 -18.36 -6.29 29.23
N PRO A 23 -19.59 -6.41 28.68
CA PRO A 23 -19.85 -6.03 27.30
C PRO A 23 -19.78 -4.51 27.20
N LEU A 24 -18.94 -4.02 26.28
CA LEU A 24 -19.07 -2.66 25.77
C LEU A 24 -20.43 -2.57 25.08
N THR A 25 -21.41 -1.99 25.77
CA THR A 25 -22.69 -1.61 25.18
C THR A 25 -22.50 -0.34 24.38
N ASP A 26 -21.91 -0.46 23.20
CA ASP A 26 -22.11 0.51 22.13
C ASP A 26 -23.28 0.02 21.28
N ASN A 27 -24.42 0.67 21.43
CA ASN A 27 -25.58 0.57 20.53
C ASN A 27 -25.24 1.25 19.19
N ASN A 28 -24.23 0.75 18.49
CA ASN A 28 -24.05 1.00 17.06
C ASN A 28 -24.55 -0.23 16.32
N SER A 29 -25.49 -0.03 15.41
CA SER A 29 -25.91 -1.01 14.41
C SER A 29 -24.70 -1.80 13.93
N ILE A 30 -24.56 -3.05 14.38
CA ILE A 30 -23.69 -4.01 13.71
C ILE A 30 -24.39 -4.25 12.39
N ASP A 31 -24.06 -3.46 11.38
CA ASP A 31 -24.36 -3.78 9.99
C ASP A 31 -23.98 -5.24 9.82
N SER A 32 -24.98 -6.09 9.59
CA SER A 32 -24.79 -7.53 9.76
C SER A 32 -23.75 -8.00 8.75
N ILE A 33 -22.51 -8.21 9.23
CA ILE A 33 -21.38 -8.62 8.41
C ILE A 33 -21.73 -9.97 7.80
N VAL A 34 -21.44 -10.11 6.51
CA VAL A 34 -21.62 -11.32 5.73
C VAL A 34 -20.27 -11.69 5.14
N GLU A 35 -19.88 -12.95 5.31
CA GLU A 35 -18.69 -13.53 4.70
C GLU A 35 -19.04 -14.12 3.34
N VAL A 36 -18.25 -13.76 2.33
CA VAL A 36 -18.48 -14.09 0.92
C VAL A 36 -17.16 -14.60 0.33
N SER A 37 -17.23 -15.56 -0.58
CA SER A 37 -16.06 -15.98 -1.36
C SER A 37 -16.04 -15.28 -2.71
N GLY A 38 -14.88 -15.26 -3.35
CA GLY A 38 -14.73 -14.63 -4.64
C GLY A 38 -13.36 -14.95 -5.20
N HIS A 39 -13.24 -15.01 -6.52
CA HIS A 39 -11.91 -15.12 -7.11
C HIS A 39 -11.12 -13.83 -6.89
N GLY A 40 -9.80 -13.95 -6.93
CA GLY A 40 -8.83 -12.86 -6.94
C GLY A 40 -7.61 -13.24 -7.78
N GLY A 41 -6.70 -12.30 -7.92
CA GLY A 41 -5.43 -12.48 -8.62
C GLY A 41 -5.50 -12.23 -10.13
N ASN A 42 -4.42 -12.58 -10.82
CA ASN A 42 -4.24 -12.36 -12.25
C ASN A 42 -3.30 -13.41 -12.87
N GLY A 43 -2.86 -13.21 -14.11
CA GLY A 43 -2.00 -14.16 -14.80
C GLY A 43 -0.60 -14.35 -14.19
N VAL A 44 -0.12 -13.42 -13.35
CA VAL A 44 1.15 -13.52 -12.60
C VAL A 44 0.96 -14.19 -11.26
N THR A 45 0.03 -13.67 -10.46
CA THR A 45 -0.21 -14.15 -9.10
C THR A 45 -0.96 -15.49 -9.06
N GLY A 46 -1.58 -15.86 -10.19
CA GLY A 46 -2.46 -17.02 -10.30
C GLY A 46 -3.86 -16.71 -9.77
N ILE A 47 -4.80 -17.61 -10.09
CA ILE A 47 -6.15 -17.53 -9.52
C ILE A 47 -6.14 -18.06 -8.10
N TYR A 48 -6.81 -17.35 -7.20
CA TYR A 48 -7.14 -17.83 -5.87
C TYR A 48 -8.55 -17.41 -5.50
N THR A 49 -9.08 -17.99 -4.43
CA THR A 49 -10.46 -17.79 -3.98
C THR A 49 -10.47 -17.42 -2.51
N TYR A 50 -10.96 -16.21 -2.22
CA TYR A 50 -11.10 -15.70 -0.86
C TYR A 50 -11.99 -16.60 0.00
N GLY A 51 -11.51 -16.90 1.21
CA GLY A 51 -12.08 -17.83 2.18
C GLY A 51 -11.78 -19.31 1.93
N LEU A 52 -11.08 -19.68 0.85
CA LEU A 52 -10.90 -21.09 0.45
C LEU A 52 -9.44 -21.47 0.17
N ASP A 53 -8.69 -20.63 -0.54
CA ASP A 53 -7.30 -20.93 -0.94
C ASP A 53 -6.29 -20.33 0.04
N GLU A 54 -5.04 -20.82 0.07
CA GLU A 54 -4.00 -20.36 1.01
C GLU A 54 -3.68 -18.86 0.85
N LEU A 55 -3.54 -18.38 -0.39
CA LEU A 55 -3.31 -16.97 -0.72
C LEU A 55 -4.53 -16.08 -0.45
N GLY A 56 -5.72 -16.67 -0.32
CA GLY A 56 -6.98 -16.00 -0.01
C GLY A 56 -7.64 -16.62 1.20
N ASN A 57 -6.90 -16.93 2.26
CA ASN A 57 -7.42 -17.78 3.36
C ASN A 57 -8.51 -17.11 4.23
N LYS A 58 -8.75 -15.81 4.05
CA LYS A 58 -9.82 -15.06 4.71
C LYS A 58 -10.92 -14.73 3.68
N PRO A 59 -12.21 -14.80 4.07
CA PRO A 59 -13.31 -14.43 3.19
C PRO A 59 -13.40 -12.91 2.99
N LEU A 60 -14.10 -12.50 1.94
CA LEU A 60 -14.52 -11.12 1.75
C LEU A 60 -15.58 -10.79 2.81
N LYS A 61 -15.36 -9.72 3.58
CA LYS A 61 -16.35 -9.22 4.55
C LYS A 61 -17.15 -8.08 3.94
N VAL A 62 -18.45 -8.28 3.77
CA VAL A 62 -19.39 -7.29 3.23
C VAL A 62 -20.54 -7.07 4.20
N VAL A 63 -21.43 -6.12 3.92
CA VAL A 63 -22.63 -5.88 4.75
C VAL A 63 -23.90 -6.12 3.95
N LYS A 64 -25.00 -6.45 4.64
CA LYS A 64 -26.31 -6.50 4.00
C LYS A 64 -26.73 -5.10 3.54
N ASP A 65 -27.36 -5.03 2.38
CA ASP A 65 -28.02 -3.82 1.89
C ASP A 65 -29.46 -3.73 2.42
N ASP A 66 -30.06 -2.55 2.33
CA ASP A 66 -31.46 -2.32 2.71
C ASP A 66 -32.43 -3.10 1.80
N THR A 67 -31.98 -3.44 0.59
CA THR A 67 -32.70 -4.33 -0.31
C THR A 67 -32.65 -5.78 0.19
N PRO A 68 -33.79 -6.42 0.49
CA PRO A 68 -33.80 -7.79 1.03
C PRO A 68 -33.06 -8.79 0.12
N GLY A 69 -32.11 -9.52 0.69
CA GLY A 69 -31.32 -10.51 -0.04
C GLY A 69 -30.15 -9.94 -0.84
N THR A 70 -29.84 -8.65 -0.70
CA THR A 70 -28.71 -7.99 -1.36
C THR A 70 -27.62 -7.64 -0.36
N CYS A 71 -26.36 -7.82 -0.76
CA CYS A 71 -25.14 -7.47 -0.03
C CYS A 71 -24.45 -6.32 -0.78
N LYS A 72 -23.67 -5.52 -0.05
CA LYS A 72 -22.92 -4.38 -0.60
C LYS A 72 -21.49 -4.31 -0.06
N MET A 73 -20.57 -3.89 -0.92
CA MET A 73 -19.18 -3.62 -0.55
C MET A 73 -19.04 -2.24 0.12
N SER A 74 -19.50 -2.16 1.37
CA SER A 74 -19.32 -0.98 2.20
C SER A 74 -19.15 -1.34 3.68
N ASN A 75 -18.39 -0.54 4.41
CA ASN A 75 -18.26 -0.60 5.86
C ASN A 75 -17.87 0.80 6.39
N LYS A 76 -17.41 0.87 7.65
CA LYS A 76 -16.97 2.13 8.29
C LYS A 76 -15.80 2.83 7.60
N ASN A 77 -14.92 2.06 6.95
CA ASN A 77 -13.65 2.53 6.38
C ASN A 77 -13.76 2.81 4.88
N PHE A 78 -14.50 1.96 4.17
CA PHE A 78 -14.55 1.98 2.71
C PHE A 78 -15.97 1.83 2.16
N GLU A 79 -16.15 2.36 0.96
CA GLU A 79 -17.15 1.87 0.01
C GLU A 79 -16.49 1.64 -1.34
N LEU A 80 -16.89 0.58 -2.03
CA LEU A 80 -16.34 0.27 -3.34
C LEU A 80 -17.40 0.49 -4.41
N ARG A 81 -17.01 1.21 -5.46
CA ARG A 81 -17.81 1.47 -6.66
C ARG A 81 -17.12 0.85 -7.86
N ASN A 82 -17.93 0.35 -8.78
CA ASN A 82 -17.47 -0.06 -10.10
C ASN A 82 -17.47 1.17 -11.00
N GLY A 83 -16.29 1.59 -11.47
CA GLY A 83 -16.13 2.75 -12.33
C GLY A 83 -16.78 2.57 -13.70
N TRP A 84 -16.87 1.34 -14.22
CA TRP A 84 -17.60 1.07 -15.47
C TRP A 84 -17.91 -0.39 -15.73
N GLU A 85 -19.11 -0.59 -16.25
CA GLU A 85 -19.55 -1.86 -16.80
C GLU A 85 -19.17 -1.92 -18.29
N HIS A 86 -18.56 -3.04 -18.72
CA HIS A 86 -18.31 -3.41 -20.12
C HIS A 86 -17.18 -2.70 -20.89
N ALA A 87 -16.36 -1.90 -20.22
CA ALA A 87 -15.11 -1.40 -20.80
C ALA A 87 -14.17 -2.58 -21.12
N SER A 88 -13.81 -2.74 -22.40
CA SER A 88 -12.75 -3.64 -22.88
C SER A 88 -11.86 -2.93 -23.90
N VAL A 89 -10.75 -3.55 -24.30
CA VAL A 89 -9.93 -3.08 -25.44
C VAL A 89 -10.79 -2.82 -26.68
N ASP A 90 -11.77 -3.71 -26.94
CA ASP A 90 -12.65 -3.64 -28.10
C ASP A 90 -13.77 -2.59 -27.98
N LYS A 91 -14.05 -2.12 -26.76
CA LYS A 91 -15.12 -1.15 -26.46
C LYS A 91 -14.62 -0.08 -25.49
N PRO A 92 -13.68 0.79 -25.93
CA PRO A 92 -13.13 1.85 -25.10
C PRO A 92 -14.20 2.85 -24.66
N ILE A 93 -14.04 3.40 -23.46
CA ILE A 93 -14.81 4.58 -23.04
C ILE A 93 -14.43 5.73 -23.98
N PRO A 94 -15.40 6.45 -24.57
CA PRO A 94 -15.11 7.54 -25.48
C PRO A 94 -14.18 8.58 -24.85
N GLU A 95 -13.22 9.10 -25.63
CA GLU A 95 -12.38 10.21 -25.18
C GLU A 95 -13.24 11.40 -24.73
N GLY A 96 -12.88 12.02 -23.59
CA GLY A 96 -13.59 13.17 -23.03
C GLY A 96 -14.74 12.84 -22.07
N PHE A 97 -14.95 11.56 -21.73
CA PHE A 97 -15.99 11.10 -20.79
C PHE A 97 -15.62 11.26 -19.31
N TRP A 98 -14.73 12.20 -18.99
CA TRP A 98 -14.10 12.32 -17.68
C TRP A 98 -14.98 13.15 -16.73
N SER A 99 -15.18 12.65 -15.51
CA SER A 99 -15.88 13.20 -14.33
C SER A 99 -17.38 12.92 -14.14
N LYS A 100 -18.24 13.16 -15.13
CA LYS A 100 -19.71 13.13 -14.91
C LYS A 100 -20.36 11.76 -15.04
N SER A 101 -19.60 10.75 -15.44
CA SER A 101 -20.12 9.47 -15.89
C SER A 101 -19.76 8.27 -15.03
N TYR A 102 -18.95 8.46 -13.98
CA TYR A 102 -18.62 7.36 -13.07
C TYR A 102 -19.86 6.96 -12.25
N PRO A 103 -20.21 5.67 -12.21
CA PRO A 103 -21.31 5.18 -11.41
C PRO A 103 -21.14 5.61 -9.95
N LEU A 104 -22.15 6.30 -9.44
CA LEU A 104 -22.19 6.72 -8.03
C LEU A 104 -22.63 5.59 -7.10
N LYS A 105 -22.85 4.38 -7.63
CA LYS A 105 -23.44 3.28 -6.89
C LYS A 105 -22.36 2.38 -6.31
N ILE A 106 -22.54 2.05 -5.03
CA ILE A 106 -21.78 1.00 -4.34
C ILE A 106 -22.02 -0.33 -5.06
N VAL A 107 -20.99 -1.15 -5.17
CA VAL A 107 -21.11 -2.52 -5.69
C VAL A 107 -22.06 -3.31 -4.81
N THR A 108 -23.10 -3.86 -5.43
CA THR A 108 -24.12 -4.70 -4.78
C THR A 108 -24.27 -6.02 -5.51
N PHE A 109 -24.60 -7.08 -4.78
CA PHE A 109 -24.77 -8.42 -5.32
C PHE A 109 -25.67 -9.27 -4.39
N PRO A 110 -26.23 -10.40 -4.86
CA PRO A 110 -27.05 -11.26 -3.99
C PRO A 110 -26.27 -11.77 -2.77
N CYS A 111 -26.83 -11.62 -1.57
CA CYS A 111 -26.24 -12.20 -0.36
C CYS A 111 -26.30 -13.73 -0.36
N PRO A 112 -25.37 -14.41 0.32
CA PRO A 112 -25.43 -15.85 0.54
C PRO A 112 -26.76 -16.26 1.16
N LYS A 113 -27.38 -17.31 0.60
CA LYS A 113 -28.44 -18.04 1.28
C LYS A 113 -27.82 -18.81 2.45
N GLU A 114 -28.57 -19.02 3.53
CA GLU A 114 -28.07 -19.74 4.71
C GLU A 114 -27.37 -21.06 4.32
N GLY A 115 -26.12 -21.23 4.75
CA GLY A 115 -25.29 -22.41 4.47
C GLY A 115 -24.70 -22.49 3.06
N GLY A 116 -24.92 -21.49 2.21
CA GLY A 116 -24.34 -21.41 0.86
C GLY A 116 -23.07 -20.56 0.81
N ILE A 117 -22.08 -21.01 0.05
CA ILE A 117 -20.96 -20.18 -0.38
C ILE A 117 -21.44 -19.42 -1.62
N ILE A 118 -21.68 -18.11 -1.51
CA ILE A 118 -21.80 -17.29 -2.72
C ILE A 118 -20.41 -16.83 -3.12
N GLN A 119 -20.14 -17.06 -4.40
CA GLN A 119 -19.04 -16.47 -5.10
C GLN A 119 -19.51 -15.12 -5.64
N HIS A 120 -18.94 -14.01 -5.17
CA HIS A 120 -19.09 -12.74 -5.88
C HIS A 120 -18.63 -12.96 -7.33
N HIS A 121 -19.52 -12.64 -8.28
CA HIS A 121 -19.30 -12.96 -9.70
C HIS A 121 -18.00 -12.32 -10.21
N PRO A 122 -17.25 -13.01 -11.09
CA PRO A 122 -15.99 -12.50 -11.60
C PRO A 122 -16.20 -11.27 -12.47
N ASP A 123 -15.58 -10.15 -12.08
CA ASP A 123 -15.38 -8.93 -12.87
C ASP A 123 -14.07 -8.99 -13.65
N GLN A 124 -13.86 -10.09 -14.38
CA GLN A 124 -12.63 -10.31 -15.14
C GLN A 124 -12.31 -9.12 -16.06
N ARG A 125 -11.08 -8.63 -15.95
CA ARG A 125 -10.54 -7.53 -16.75
C ARG A 125 -9.07 -7.77 -17.04
N ASN A 126 -8.71 -7.70 -18.31
CA ASN A 126 -7.31 -7.67 -18.73
C ASN A 126 -6.45 -8.84 -18.20
N GLY A 127 -7.05 -10.03 -18.03
CA GLY A 127 -6.39 -11.20 -17.45
C GLY A 127 -6.32 -11.24 -15.92
N SER A 128 -6.92 -10.27 -15.24
CA SER A 128 -7.19 -10.28 -13.79
C SER A 128 -8.54 -10.94 -13.52
N PHE A 129 -8.63 -11.77 -12.48
CA PHE A 129 -9.81 -12.59 -12.20
C PHE A 129 -10.94 -11.80 -11.53
N SER A 130 -10.61 -10.86 -10.64
CA SER A 130 -11.58 -9.97 -10.00
C SER A 130 -10.92 -8.77 -9.31
N PRO A 131 -10.57 -7.70 -10.05
CA PRO A 131 -10.02 -6.48 -9.46
C PRO A 131 -10.86 -5.88 -8.34
N ILE A 132 -12.19 -5.98 -8.41
CA ILE A 132 -13.10 -5.53 -7.34
C ILE A 132 -12.88 -6.32 -6.06
N ASN A 133 -12.78 -7.65 -6.11
CA ASN A 133 -12.54 -8.45 -4.91
C ASN A 133 -11.16 -8.18 -4.33
N ASP A 134 -10.14 -8.06 -5.18
CA ASP A 134 -8.77 -7.77 -4.74
C ASP A 134 -8.69 -6.40 -4.06
N ALA A 135 -9.24 -5.36 -4.69
CA ALA A 135 -9.31 -4.03 -4.09
C ALA A 135 -10.07 -4.03 -2.75
N TRP A 136 -11.22 -4.72 -2.69
CA TRP A 136 -12.01 -4.80 -1.47
C TRP A 136 -11.26 -5.52 -0.35
N PHE A 137 -10.68 -6.68 -0.64
CA PHE A 137 -10.01 -7.50 0.36
C PHE A 137 -8.76 -6.82 0.91
N ILE A 138 -7.84 -6.46 0.01
CA ILE A 138 -6.50 -5.97 0.36
C ILE A 138 -6.61 -4.69 1.18
N LEU A 139 -7.44 -3.72 0.76
CA LEU A 139 -7.59 -2.46 1.49
C LEU A 139 -8.20 -2.67 2.88
N ASN A 140 -9.15 -3.60 3.02
CA ASN A 140 -9.73 -3.91 4.33
C ASN A 140 -8.75 -4.65 5.26
N ASP A 141 -7.96 -5.58 4.73
CA ASP A 141 -6.94 -6.29 5.51
C ASP A 141 -5.81 -5.34 5.93
N ALA A 142 -5.42 -4.43 5.04
CA ALA A 142 -4.39 -3.42 5.29
C ALA A 142 -4.75 -2.46 6.44
N VAL A 143 -6.03 -2.22 6.75
CA VAL A 143 -6.41 -1.38 7.90
C VAL A 143 -5.87 -1.95 9.21
N SER A 144 -6.05 -3.26 9.45
CA SER A 144 -5.53 -3.89 10.67
C SER A 144 -4.01 -3.96 10.68
N PHE A 145 -3.37 -4.09 9.51
CA PHE A 145 -1.92 -3.98 9.39
C PHE A 145 -1.39 -2.63 9.90
N TYR A 146 -2.04 -1.50 9.57
CA TYR A 146 -1.64 -0.20 10.12
C TYR A 146 -1.96 -0.05 11.62
N GLU A 147 -3.09 -0.59 12.09
CA GLU A 147 -3.41 -0.60 13.52
C GLU A 147 -2.32 -1.34 14.31
N ASP A 148 -1.88 -2.50 13.84
CA ASP A 148 -0.83 -3.30 14.47
C ASP A 148 0.55 -2.64 14.37
N LEU A 149 0.85 -2.01 13.24
CA LEU A 149 2.17 -1.43 12.95
C LEU A 149 2.39 -0.05 13.58
N ALA A 150 1.40 0.84 13.45
CA ALA A 150 1.52 2.26 13.80
C ALA A 150 0.63 2.67 14.99
N GLY A 151 -0.22 1.76 15.48
CA GLY A 151 -1.14 2.01 16.59
C GLY A 151 -2.36 2.84 16.20
N GLU A 152 -2.65 2.99 14.90
CA GLU A 152 -3.74 3.82 14.39
C GLU A 152 -4.21 3.37 12.99
N THR A 153 -5.44 3.71 12.63
CA THR A 153 -5.98 3.41 11.29
C THR A 153 -5.35 4.30 10.22
N PRO A 154 -5.25 3.84 8.96
CA PRO A 154 -4.75 4.65 7.85
C PRO A 154 -5.78 5.68 7.35
N ILE A 155 -6.97 5.68 7.92
CA ILE A 155 -8.15 6.37 7.41
C ILE A 155 -8.69 7.30 8.49
N SER A 156 -8.85 8.58 8.15
CA SER A 156 -9.49 9.60 8.99
C SER A 156 -10.97 9.78 8.63
N GLU A 157 -11.33 9.57 7.37
CA GLU A 157 -12.69 9.62 6.84
C GLU A 157 -12.89 8.51 5.81
N LYS A 158 -14.12 7.97 5.72
CA LYS A 158 -14.44 6.85 4.83
C LYS A 158 -13.99 7.12 3.38
N ILE A 159 -13.16 6.23 2.84
CA ILE A 159 -12.59 6.34 1.49
C ILE A 159 -13.52 5.67 0.47
N THR A 160 -13.72 6.32 -0.68
CA THR A 160 -14.37 5.68 -1.83
C THR A 160 -13.32 5.01 -2.70
N ILE A 161 -13.44 3.70 -2.90
CA ILE A 161 -12.63 2.94 -3.85
C ILE A 161 -13.37 2.93 -5.18
N ILE A 162 -12.73 3.36 -6.24
CA ILE A 162 -13.23 3.20 -7.61
C ILE A 162 -12.33 2.21 -8.32
N SER A 163 -12.78 0.95 -8.37
CA SER A 163 -12.18 -0.06 -9.24
C SER A 163 -12.65 0.16 -10.67
N HIS A 164 -11.87 -0.29 -11.66
CA HIS A 164 -12.14 -0.03 -13.07
C HIS A 164 -12.30 1.48 -13.30
N TYR A 165 -11.34 2.28 -12.82
CA TYR A 165 -11.38 3.73 -12.92
C TYR A 165 -10.83 4.29 -14.24
N TRP A 166 -9.88 3.62 -14.89
CA TRP A 166 -9.24 4.14 -16.11
C TRP A 166 -8.69 3.05 -17.06
N TYR A 167 -8.67 3.36 -18.36
CA TYR A 167 -7.91 2.63 -19.41
C TYR A 167 -6.43 2.98 -19.36
N GLY A 168 -5.67 2.34 -18.49
CA GLY A 168 -4.24 2.55 -18.48
C GLY A 168 -3.60 2.05 -17.20
N SER A 169 -2.48 2.67 -16.88
CA SER A 169 -1.57 2.17 -15.85
C SER A 169 -1.44 3.17 -14.72
N SER A 170 -2.43 3.18 -13.82
CA SER A 170 -2.45 4.07 -12.65
C SER A 170 -3.22 3.47 -11.48
N GLY A 171 -2.61 3.45 -10.30
CA GLY A 171 -3.30 3.62 -9.02
C GLY A 171 -3.18 5.08 -8.58
N GLN A 172 -4.14 5.59 -7.82
CA GLN A 172 -4.02 6.92 -7.21
C GLN A 172 -4.93 7.08 -6.00
N TYR A 173 -4.37 7.52 -4.87
CA TYR A 173 -5.12 8.20 -3.82
C TYR A 173 -5.22 9.69 -4.08
N VAL A 174 -6.44 10.19 -4.15
CA VAL A 174 -6.77 11.57 -4.46
C VAL A 174 -6.90 12.35 -3.17
N ARG A 175 -5.81 13.01 -2.78
CA ARG A 175 -5.72 13.72 -1.50
C ARG A 175 -6.72 14.87 -1.38
N SER A 176 -7.00 15.26 -0.14
CA SER A 176 -7.96 16.32 0.17
C SER A 176 -7.51 17.74 -0.18
N ASP A 177 -6.20 17.95 -0.28
CA ASP A 177 -5.52 19.23 -0.47
C ASP A 177 -5.22 19.57 -1.93
N ILE A 178 -5.56 18.69 -2.88
CA ILE A 178 -5.33 18.93 -4.32
C ILE A 178 -6.29 19.96 -4.93
N GLY A 179 -5.85 20.59 -6.02
CA GLY A 179 -6.57 21.65 -6.74
C GLY A 179 -7.94 21.26 -7.30
N ILE A 180 -8.59 22.22 -7.98
CA ILE A 180 -10.01 22.14 -8.39
C ILE A 180 -10.29 20.96 -9.35
N GLU A 181 -9.33 20.53 -10.16
CA GLU A 181 -9.52 19.59 -11.27
C GLU A 181 -9.92 18.17 -10.84
N HIS A 182 -9.72 17.78 -9.58
CA HIS A 182 -10.01 16.44 -9.07
C HIS A 182 -10.96 16.42 -7.87
N GLN A 183 -11.63 17.53 -7.56
CA GLN A 183 -12.45 17.68 -6.35
C GLN A 183 -13.57 16.63 -6.22
N GLN A 184 -14.12 16.11 -7.33
CA GLN A 184 -15.14 15.06 -7.27
C GLN A 184 -14.61 13.69 -6.83
N PHE A 185 -13.29 13.49 -6.87
CA PHE A 185 -12.62 12.27 -6.44
C PHE A 185 -11.88 12.47 -5.13
N LYS A 186 -12.08 13.59 -4.45
CA LYS A 186 -11.45 13.86 -3.16
C LYS A 186 -11.67 12.70 -2.19
N ASN A 187 -10.60 12.24 -1.56
CA ASN A 187 -10.60 11.10 -0.64
C ASN A 187 -11.03 9.78 -1.32
N HIS A 188 -10.67 9.60 -2.60
CA HIS A 188 -10.89 8.35 -3.32
C HIS A 188 -9.57 7.64 -3.61
N ILE A 189 -9.62 6.30 -3.65
CA ILE A 189 -8.60 5.46 -4.27
C ILE A 189 -9.11 5.04 -5.64
N LEU A 190 -8.36 5.34 -6.68
CA LEU A 190 -8.71 5.12 -8.08
C LEU A 190 -7.80 4.05 -8.67
N ILE A 191 -8.37 2.99 -9.22
CA ILE A 191 -7.61 1.81 -9.68
C ILE A 191 -7.92 1.52 -11.16
N ALA A 192 -6.89 1.56 -12.00
CA ALA A 192 -7.00 1.27 -13.42
C ALA A 192 -6.89 -0.22 -13.75
N ASP A 193 -7.37 -0.57 -14.95
CA ASP A 193 -7.43 -1.96 -15.40
C ASP A 193 -6.16 -2.44 -16.11
N GLY A 194 -5.13 -1.59 -16.28
CA GLY A 194 -3.91 -1.92 -17.03
C GLY A 194 -4.11 -2.00 -18.55
N ILE A 195 -5.27 -1.55 -19.05
CA ILE A 195 -5.62 -1.63 -20.47
C ILE A 195 -5.16 -0.37 -21.19
N HIS A 196 -4.19 -0.48 -22.09
CA HIS A 196 -3.74 0.62 -22.94
C HIS A 196 -4.50 0.64 -24.27
N ASN A 197 -4.94 1.82 -24.71
CA ASN A 197 -5.57 2.02 -26.02
C ASN A 197 -4.75 2.98 -26.91
N ASP A 198 -3.42 3.01 -26.74
CA ASP A 198 -2.52 3.88 -27.49
C ASP A 198 -2.11 3.31 -28.85
N GLY A 199 -2.70 2.19 -29.27
CA GLY A 199 -2.39 1.52 -30.53
C GLY A 199 -1.01 0.86 -30.58
N SER A 200 -0.26 0.84 -29.46
CA SER A 200 1.03 0.14 -29.37
C SER A 200 0.90 -1.38 -29.43
N GLY A 201 -0.31 -1.91 -29.18
CA GLY A 201 -0.59 -3.35 -29.17
C GLY A 201 -0.01 -4.10 -27.97
N SER A 202 0.62 -3.39 -27.03
CA SER A 202 1.28 -4.00 -25.88
C SER A 202 0.53 -3.67 -24.59
N GLU A 203 -0.09 -4.68 -24.01
CA GLU A 203 -0.59 -4.63 -22.63
C GLU A 203 0.53 -5.17 -21.73
N TYR A 204 1.30 -4.29 -21.09
CA TYR A 204 2.41 -4.69 -20.20
C TYR A 204 1.96 -4.93 -18.76
N SER A 205 0.72 -4.55 -18.42
CA SER A 205 0.18 -4.63 -17.08
C SER A 205 -1.17 -5.36 -17.05
N TYR A 206 -1.42 -6.09 -15.97
CA TYR A 206 -2.74 -6.49 -15.48
C TYR A 206 -3.40 -5.30 -14.76
N SER A 207 -4.56 -5.53 -14.13
CA SER A 207 -5.17 -4.52 -13.26
C SER A 207 -4.22 -4.12 -12.14
N PHE A 208 -4.28 -2.85 -11.78
CA PHE A 208 -3.50 -2.27 -10.69
C PHE A 208 -4.08 -2.63 -9.30
N ALA A 209 -5.14 -3.45 -9.23
CA ALA A 209 -5.67 -4.01 -7.99
C ALA A 209 -4.74 -5.10 -7.40
N THR A 210 -3.52 -4.71 -7.05
CA THR A 210 -2.48 -5.55 -6.45
C THR A 210 -2.06 -5.00 -5.10
N SER A 211 -1.47 -5.84 -4.25
CA SER A 211 -1.13 -5.42 -2.89
C SER A 211 -0.14 -4.26 -2.88
N ASP A 212 0.85 -4.29 -3.77
CA ASP A 212 1.85 -3.24 -3.92
C ASP A 212 1.20 -1.87 -4.13
N VAL A 213 0.31 -1.79 -5.11
CA VAL A 213 -0.34 -0.52 -5.49
C VAL A 213 -1.39 -0.11 -4.45
N LEU A 214 -2.28 -1.02 -4.05
CA LEU A 214 -3.39 -0.67 -3.16
C LEU A 214 -2.90 -0.21 -1.78
N VAL A 215 -1.89 -0.87 -1.22
CA VAL A 215 -1.30 -0.47 0.06
C VAL A 215 -0.48 0.81 -0.09
N HIS A 216 0.23 0.99 -1.21
CA HIS A 216 0.88 2.25 -1.53
C HIS A 216 -0.12 3.42 -1.54
N GLU A 217 -1.24 3.29 -2.26
CA GLU A 217 -2.27 4.34 -2.28
C GLU A 217 -2.91 4.58 -0.90
N LEU A 218 -3.17 3.51 -0.14
CA LEU A 218 -3.66 3.65 1.23
C LEU A 218 -2.63 4.32 2.15
N THR A 219 -1.33 4.16 1.88
CA THR A 219 -0.26 4.84 2.62
C THR A 219 -0.32 6.35 2.42
N HIS A 220 -0.66 6.82 1.22
CA HIS A 220 -0.89 8.25 1.00
C HIS A 220 -2.08 8.77 1.81
N ALA A 221 -3.13 7.97 1.99
CA ALA A 221 -4.22 8.33 2.91
C ALA A 221 -3.71 8.43 4.36
N TYR A 222 -2.96 7.42 4.82
CA TYR A 222 -2.37 7.40 6.17
C TYR A 222 -1.51 8.65 6.43
N THR A 223 -0.59 8.96 5.52
CA THR A 223 0.35 10.07 5.69
C THR A 223 -0.27 11.46 5.47
N SER A 224 -1.46 11.53 4.85
CA SER A 224 -2.22 12.78 4.67
C SER A 224 -3.02 13.21 5.90
N LYS A 225 -3.14 12.35 6.93
CA LYS A 225 -3.90 12.66 8.13
C LYS A 225 -3.30 13.83 8.91
N THR A 226 -4.15 14.52 9.69
CA THR A 226 -3.69 15.61 10.55
C THR A 226 -2.63 15.16 11.54
N GLY A 227 -1.53 15.92 11.62
CA GLY A 227 -0.39 15.64 12.49
C GLY A 227 0.70 14.75 11.88
N HIS A 228 0.45 14.16 10.72
CA HIS A 228 1.43 13.36 9.98
C HIS A 228 2.39 14.24 9.18
N SER A 229 3.52 13.65 8.78
CA SER A 229 4.56 14.34 8.02
C SER A 229 4.03 14.99 6.76
N PHE A 230 3.20 14.25 6.03
CA PHE A 230 2.76 14.63 4.70
C PHE A 230 1.31 15.10 4.70
N GLU A 231 0.83 15.69 5.80
CA GLU A 231 -0.51 16.29 5.90
C GLU A 231 -0.73 17.34 4.82
N VAL A 232 0.30 18.14 4.51
CA VAL A 232 0.28 19.14 3.45
C VAL A 232 1.44 18.89 2.49
N MET A 233 1.12 18.79 1.20
CA MET A 233 2.13 18.66 0.15
C MET A 233 2.30 19.95 -0.64
N ASP A 234 3.54 20.42 -0.73
CA ASP A 234 3.90 21.46 -1.69
C ASP A 234 4.14 20.83 -3.08
N GLY A 235 3.18 20.99 -3.98
CA GLY A 235 3.25 20.46 -5.35
C GLY A 235 4.39 21.03 -6.21
N LEU A 236 5.13 22.04 -5.72
CA LEU A 236 6.34 22.56 -6.37
C LEU A 236 7.62 21.83 -5.91
N ARG A 237 7.52 20.94 -4.92
CA ARG A 237 8.67 20.28 -4.29
C ARG A 237 8.65 18.78 -4.52
N ASN A 238 9.12 18.39 -5.71
CA ASN A 238 9.15 16.98 -6.09
C ASN A 238 10.02 16.12 -5.14
N SER A 239 11.01 16.70 -4.45
CA SER A 239 11.77 15.99 -3.42
C SER A 239 10.88 15.49 -2.28
N LEU A 240 9.92 16.30 -1.80
CA LEU A 240 8.96 15.88 -0.77
C LEU A 240 7.98 14.83 -1.29
N GLY A 241 7.49 15.02 -2.52
CA GLY A 241 6.71 14.00 -3.21
C GLY A 241 7.47 12.68 -3.26
N GLY A 242 8.75 12.71 -3.63
CA GLY A 242 9.63 11.54 -3.65
C GLY A 242 9.80 10.85 -2.29
N TRP A 243 9.80 11.58 -1.17
CA TRP A 243 9.83 10.96 0.17
C TRP A 243 8.54 10.21 0.47
N SER A 244 7.40 10.81 0.10
CA SER A 244 6.10 10.20 0.31
C SER A 244 5.89 8.97 -0.55
N GLU A 245 6.26 9.02 -1.82
CA GLU A 245 6.23 7.84 -2.70
C GLU A 245 7.12 6.73 -2.17
N HIS A 246 8.35 7.07 -1.78
CA HIS A 246 9.28 6.12 -1.18
C HIS A 246 8.67 5.47 0.08
N PHE A 247 8.07 6.27 0.95
CA PHE A 247 7.40 5.76 2.13
C PHE A 247 6.22 4.85 1.77
N SER A 248 5.41 5.20 0.78
CA SER A 248 4.33 4.35 0.27
C SER A 248 4.85 3.05 -0.33
N ASP A 249 5.97 3.07 -1.06
CA ASP A 249 6.60 1.88 -1.62
C ASP A 249 7.08 0.90 -0.55
N ILE A 250 7.85 1.37 0.43
CA ILE A 250 8.39 0.49 1.48
C ILE A 250 7.27 -0.09 2.37
N MET A 251 6.17 0.64 2.55
CA MET A 251 5.02 0.16 3.32
C MET A 251 4.26 -0.94 2.58
N ALA A 252 4.15 -0.82 1.26
CA ALA A 252 3.59 -1.84 0.40
C ALA A 252 4.45 -3.12 0.38
N GLU A 253 5.76 -3.01 0.18
CA GLU A 253 6.70 -4.14 0.27
C GLU A 253 6.65 -4.81 1.65
N TYR A 254 6.56 -4.01 2.72
CA TYR A 254 6.46 -4.54 4.07
C TYR A 254 5.12 -5.26 4.31
N TYR A 255 4.01 -4.75 3.77
CA TYR A 255 2.74 -5.47 3.83
C TYR A 255 2.83 -6.84 3.12
N GLN A 256 3.44 -6.91 1.94
CA GLN A 256 3.70 -8.16 1.23
C GLN A 256 4.54 -9.11 2.10
N PHE A 257 5.59 -8.61 2.74
CA PHE A 257 6.41 -9.37 3.69
C PHE A 257 5.60 -9.91 4.88
N LYS A 258 4.72 -9.12 5.48
CA LYS A 258 3.91 -9.57 6.64
C LYS A 258 2.82 -10.56 6.27
N THR A 259 2.25 -10.46 5.07
CA THR A 259 1.15 -11.32 4.63
C THR A 259 1.63 -12.61 3.99
N THR A 260 2.80 -12.61 3.34
CA THR A 260 3.32 -13.78 2.59
C THR A 260 4.61 -14.37 3.19
N GLY A 261 5.26 -13.66 4.12
CA GLY A 261 6.56 -14.05 4.69
C GLY A 261 7.77 -13.68 3.83
N LYS A 262 7.57 -13.04 2.67
CA LYS A 262 8.62 -12.61 1.75
C LYS A 262 8.23 -11.31 1.03
N THR A 263 9.21 -10.58 0.55
CA THR A 263 9.07 -9.43 -0.36
C THR A 263 10.07 -9.61 -1.50
N ASP A 264 9.71 -9.18 -2.71
CA ASP A 264 10.62 -9.21 -3.86
C ASP A 264 11.41 -7.90 -4.03
N PHE A 265 11.03 -6.84 -3.31
CA PHE A 265 11.57 -5.49 -3.42
C PHE A 265 11.43 -4.89 -4.82
N ILE A 266 10.35 -5.25 -5.53
CA ILE A 266 9.99 -4.76 -6.85
C ILE A 266 8.53 -4.29 -6.81
N HIS A 267 8.34 -3.03 -6.43
CA HIS A 267 7.01 -2.46 -6.35
C HIS A 267 6.33 -2.50 -7.72
N GLY A 268 5.20 -3.19 -7.80
CA GLY A 268 4.38 -3.36 -9.00
C GLY A 268 4.63 -4.67 -9.75
N ALA A 269 5.47 -5.58 -9.25
CA ALA A 269 5.74 -6.85 -9.91
C ALA A 269 4.47 -7.69 -10.13
N ASP A 270 3.54 -7.66 -9.17
CA ASP A 270 2.31 -8.46 -9.20
C ASP A 270 1.35 -8.11 -10.35
N HIS A 271 1.51 -6.96 -11.01
CA HIS A 271 0.70 -6.60 -12.18
C HIS A 271 1.46 -6.64 -13.50
N LEU A 272 2.74 -7.04 -13.55
CA LEU A 272 3.49 -7.07 -14.81
C LEU A 272 3.19 -8.31 -15.66
N LYS A 273 2.79 -8.13 -16.93
CA LYS A 273 2.58 -9.23 -17.89
C LYS A 273 3.86 -9.84 -18.46
N CYS A 274 4.98 -9.20 -18.22
CA CYS A 274 6.27 -9.46 -18.84
C CYS A 274 7.35 -9.71 -17.79
N THR A 275 8.44 -10.34 -18.20
CA THR A 275 9.55 -10.70 -17.31
C THR A 275 10.59 -9.59 -17.27
N LEU A 276 11.07 -9.25 -16.07
CA LEU A 276 12.20 -8.33 -15.91
C LEU A 276 13.54 -9.03 -16.25
N PRO A 277 14.53 -8.34 -16.83
CA PRO A 277 14.53 -6.93 -17.22
C PRO A 277 14.05 -6.75 -18.68
N ASP A 278 12.77 -6.45 -18.86
CA ASP A 278 12.23 -5.95 -20.13
C ASP A 278 12.15 -4.41 -20.04
N PRO A 279 12.73 -3.65 -20.99
CA PRO A 279 12.75 -2.19 -20.94
C PRO A 279 11.37 -1.54 -20.87
N ASP A 280 10.37 -2.09 -21.54
CA ASP A 280 9.01 -1.52 -21.57
C ASP A 280 8.35 -1.72 -20.20
N CYS A 281 8.60 -2.88 -19.59
CA CYS A 281 8.04 -3.27 -18.29
C CYS A 281 8.74 -2.59 -17.12
N SER A 282 10.04 -2.35 -17.25
CA SER A 282 10.84 -1.64 -16.26
C SER A 282 10.36 -0.21 -16.02
N THR A 283 9.52 0.34 -16.90
CA THR A 283 8.89 1.66 -16.71
C THR A 283 7.68 1.64 -15.79
N ASN A 284 7.07 0.47 -15.56
CA ASN A 284 5.87 0.30 -14.73
C ASN A 284 6.17 -0.16 -13.30
N VAL A 285 7.42 -0.47 -12.99
CA VAL A 285 7.86 -0.92 -11.66
C VAL A 285 8.95 -0.05 -11.07
N ARG A 286 9.13 -0.20 -9.76
CA ARG A 286 10.26 0.37 -9.03
C ARG A 286 11.05 -0.76 -8.40
N ASP A 287 12.11 -1.19 -9.08
CA ASP A 287 13.05 -2.21 -8.58
C ASP A 287 14.01 -1.56 -7.58
N PHE A 288 13.89 -1.92 -6.31
CA PHE A 288 14.71 -1.32 -5.25
C PHE A 288 16.17 -1.75 -5.38
N LYS A 289 16.46 -2.92 -5.94
CA LYS A 289 17.81 -3.46 -6.06
C LYS A 289 18.53 -2.90 -7.29
N ASN A 290 17.82 -2.77 -8.41
CA ASN A 290 18.37 -2.36 -9.70
C ASN A 290 17.61 -1.17 -10.30
N PRO A 291 17.50 -0.02 -9.61
CA PRO A 291 16.86 1.16 -10.20
C PRO A 291 17.70 1.70 -11.37
N LYS A 292 17.05 2.42 -12.29
CA LYS A 292 17.72 3.13 -13.40
C LYS A 292 18.84 4.06 -12.92
N TYR A 293 18.61 4.73 -11.79
CA TYR A 293 19.59 5.62 -11.15
C TYR A 293 19.77 5.21 -9.69
N THR A 294 21.02 5.07 -9.26
CA THR A 294 21.37 4.76 -7.85
C THR A 294 21.86 5.99 -7.10
N ASN A 295 22.02 7.14 -7.78
CA ASN A 295 22.48 8.39 -7.22
C ASN A 295 21.75 9.60 -7.83
N VAL A 296 21.45 10.61 -7.00
CA VAL A 296 20.77 11.86 -7.41
C VAL A 296 21.51 12.61 -8.50
N SER A 297 22.84 12.73 -8.43
CA SER A 297 23.65 13.43 -9.43
C SER A 297 23.55 12.77 -10.81
N ASP A 298 23.56 11.44 -10.85
CA ASP A 298 23.41 10.68 -12.09
C ASP A 298 22.01 10.85 -12.67
N ALA A 299 20.98 10.89 -11.82
CA ALA A 299 19.61 11.17 -12.23
C ALA A 299 19.45 12.59 -12.79
N ILE A 300 19.98 13.61 -12.11
CA ILE A 300 19.94 15.01 -12.55
C ILE A 300 20.59 15.14 -13.93
N SER A 301 21.78 14.55 -14.10
CA SER A 301 22.52 14.56 -15.37
C SER A 301 21.75 13.80 -16.47
N GLY A 302 21.31 12.57 -16.16
CA GLY A 302 20.64 11.69 -17.11
C GLY A 302 19.25 12.15 -17.56
N GLU A 303 18.57 12.94 -16.73
CA GLU A 303 17.25 13.51 -17.03
C GLU A 303 17.33 15.00 -17.44
N TYR A 304 18.54 15.53 -17.65
CA TYR A 304 18.82 16.93 -18.04
C TYR A 304 18.13 17.96 -17.15
N LYS A 305 18.22 17.77 -15.83
CA LYS A 305 17.59 18.62 -14.81
C LYS A 305 18.61 19.56 -14.16
N GLY A 306 18.11 20.63 -13.54
CA GLY A 306 18.95 21.60 -12.84
C GLY A 306 19.19 21.23 -11.38
N ASN A 307 18.19 20.61 -10.74
CA ASN A 307 18.24 20.21 -9.33
C ASN A 307 17.30 19.01 -9.06
N ILE A 308 17.26 18.54 -7.81
CA ILE A 308 16.45 17.38 -7.39
C ILE A 308 14.94 17.64 -7.51
N ASP A 309 14.45 18.84 -7.23
CA ASP A 309 13.02 19.19 -7.34
C ASP A 309 12.57 19.29 -8.81
N ASP A 310 13.49 19.36 -9.77
CA ASP A 310 13.17 19.28 -11.20
C ASP A 310 13.03 17.82 -11.71
N LEU A 311 13.45 16.83 -10.91
CA LEU A 311 13.28 15.40 -11.23
C LEU A 311 11.82 14.98 -11.03
N LYS A 312 11.41 13.91 -11.73
CA LYS A 312 10.12 13.27 -11.48
C LYS A 312 10.12 12.65 -10.08
N ILE A 313 9.02 12.80 -9.37
CA ILE A 313 8.79 12.24 -8.03
C ILE A 313 9.16 10.74 -7.94
N HIS A 314 8.73 9.91 -8.90
CA HIS A 314 9.06 8.48 -8.91
C HIS A 314 10.56 8.17 -9.14
N ILE A 315 11.32 9.06 -9.79
CA ILE A 315 12.78 8.87 -9.94
C ILE A 315 13.46 9.08 -8.59
N ILE A 316 13.02 10.09 -7.84
CA ILE A 316 13.52 10.39 -6.50
C ILE A 316 13.19 9.22 -5.56
N ALA A 317 11.95 8.71 -5.62
CA ALA A 317 11.52 7.55 -4.85
C ALA A 317 12.38 6.31 -5.12
N ASN A 318 12.69 6.00 -6.39
CA ASN A 318 13.56 4.88 -6.77
C ASN A 318 14.95 4.94 -6.12
N ILE A 319 15.57 6.12 -6.02
CA ILE A 319 16.88 6.29 -5.39
C ILE A 319 16.79 6.06 -3.87
N LEU A 320 15.70 6.49 -3.25
CA LEU A 320 15.43 6.26 -1.83
C LEU A 320 15.12 4.79 -1.54
N ASN A 321 14.34 4.12 -2.41
CA ASN A 321 14.07 2.68 -2.37
C ASN A 321 15.37 1.87 -2.40
N TYR A 322 16.31 2.25 -3.26
CA TYR A 322 17.63 1.64 -3.28
C TYR A 322 18.43 1.88 -1.99
N SER A 323 18.31 3.07 -1.40
CA SER A 323 18.91 3.35 -0.10
C SER A 323 18.33 2.45 1.01
N PHE A 324 17.02 2.22 1.00
CA PHE A 324 16.34 1.29 1.91
C PHE A 324 16.80 -0.16 1.70
N TYR A 325 16.88 -0.61 0.45
CA TYR A 325 17.40 -1.93 0.11
C TYR A 325 18.84 -2.14 0.61
N LEU A 326 19.72 -1.15 0.43
CA LEU A 326 21.10 -1.21 0.92
C LEU A 326 21.19 -1.39 2.45
N LEU A 327 20.28 -0.77 3.20
CA LEU A 327 20.27 -0.83 4.66
C LEU A 327 19.79 -2.18 5.22
N ILE A 328 19.17 -3.02 4.38
CA ILE A 328 18.65 -4.34 4.75
C ILE A 328 19.51 -5.47 4.15
N GLU A 329 19.70 -5.47 2.83
CA GLU A 329 20.18 -6.63 2.07
C GLU A 329 21.65 -6.54 1.63
N ASP A 330 22.28 -5.36 1.65
CA ASP A 330 23.66 -5.20 1.17
C ASP A 330 24.68 -5.70 2.19
N ASN A 331 25.66 -6.47 1.74
CA ASN A 331 26.69 -7.04 2.64
C ASN A 331 27.59 -5.99 3.32
N SER A 332 27.67 -4.77 2.77
CA SER A 332 28.50 -3.68 3.29
C SER A 332 27.73 -2.72 4.19
N TYR A 333 26.42 -2.55 3.93
CA TYR A 333 25.58 -1.54 4.60
C TYR A 333 24.41 -2.13 5.40
N GLY A 334 24.09 -3.41 5.22
CA GLY A 334 23.00 -4.10 5.91
C GLY A 334 23.19 -4.07 7.42
N VAL A 335 22.36 -3.27 8.09
CA VAL A 335 22.41 -3.08 9.56
C VAL A 335 21.03 -3.21 10.21
N PHE A 336 20.00 -3.49 9.41
CA PHE A 336 18.62 -3.67 9.87
C PHE A 336 17.99 -4.93 9.28
N THR A 337 17.09 -5.53 10.03
CA THR A 337 15.98 -6.31 9.46
C THR A 337 14.91 -5.37 8.88
N ILE A 338 14.05 -5.87 7.99
CA ILE A 338 12.94 -5.07 7.44
C ILE A 338 12.00 -4.55 8.55
N ASP A 339 11.68 -5.36 9.56
CA ASP A 339 10.85 -4.95 10.70
C ASP A 339 11.49 -3.80 11.50
N GLU A 340 12.82 -3.83 11.69
CA GLU A 340 13.54 -2.78 12.42
C GLU A 340 13.58 -1.47 11.64
N LEU A 341 13.89 -1.53 10.34
CA LEU A 341 13.97 -0.33 9.50
C LEU A 341 12.60 0.30 9.33
N ILE A 342 11.53 -0.49 9.12
CA ILE A 342 10.18 0.06 9.04
C ILE A 342 9.78 0.81 10.33
N LYS A 343 10.13 0.29 11.52
CA LYS A 343 9.91 1.02 12.78
C LYS A 343 10.63 2.37 12.80
N VAL A 344 11.86 2.44 12.28
CA VAL A 344 12.59 3.71 12.14
C VAL A 344 11.84 4.66 11.22
N TYR A 345 11.33 4.19 10.08
CA TYR A 345 10.55 5.00 9.15
C TYR A 345 9.22 5.49 9.74
N ILE A 346 8.44 4.62 10.41
CA ILE A 346 7.20 5.01 11.10
C ILE A 346 7.47 6.06 12.17
N ASN A 347 8.50 5.86 13.01
CA ASN A 347 8.83 6.83 14.06
C ASN A 347 9.37 8.14 13.47
N ALA A 348 10.12 8.10 12.37
CA ALA A 348 10.54 9.30 11.64
C ALA A 348 9.34 10.10 11.12
N GLU A 349 8.38 9.43 10.50
CA GLU A 349 7.16 10.00 9.96
C GLU A 349 6.30 10.66 11.06
N LYS A 350 6.14 10.00 12.21
CA LYS A 350 5.32 10.53 13.30
C LYS A 350 6.02 11.64 14.08
N ALA A 351 7.31 11.48 14.40
CA ALA A 351 7.99 12.33 15.38
C ALA A 351 8.92 13.38 14.76
N PHE A 352 9.60 13.10 13.65
CA PHE A 352 10.78 13.88 13.23
C PHE A 352 10.61 14.63 11.91
N TRP A 353 9.95 14.04 10.92
CA TRP A 353 9.68 14.69 9.66
C TRP A 353 8.52 15.68 9.83
N LYS A 354 8.81 16.97 9.60
CA LYS A 354 7.82 18.07 9.66
C LYS A 354 7.99 19.00 8.46
N PRO A 355 7.70 18.53 7.23
CA PRO A 355 7.95 19.30 6.00
C PRO A 355 7.04 20.53 5.83
N HIS A 356 5.97 20.65 6.62
CA HIS A 356 5.01 21.76 6.56
C HIS A 356 5.42 22.98 7.40
N SER A 357 6.45 22.91 8.26
CA SER A 357 6.98 24.12 8.86
C SER A 357 7.67 24.93 7.76
N ASN A 358 7.40 26.23 7.71
CA ASN A 358 8.04 27.31 6.94
C ASN A 358 9.60 27.31 6.85
N THR A 359 10.26 26.29 7.38
CA THR A 359 11.65 25.93 7.17
C THR A 359 11.78 25.07 5.91
N SER A 360 12.62 25.48 4.96
CA SER A 360 13.04 24.66 3.82
C SER A 360 13.34 23.23 4.29
N THR A 361 12.51 22.25 3.93
CA THR A 361 12.81 20.83 4.19
C THR A 361 13.83 20.40 3.16
N SER A 362 15.00 19.97 3.55
CA SER A 362 16.05 19.53 2.63
C SER A 362 16.16 18.01 2.63
N SER A 363 16.79 17.41 1.61
CA SER A 363 17.16 15.98 1.62
C SER A 363 17.90 15.56 2.89
N LYS A 364 18.63 16.50 3.50
CA LYS A 364 19.31 16.31 4.79
C LYS A 364 18.33 16.11 5.95
N ASP A 365 17.17 16.77 5.96
CA ASP A 365 16.18 16.65 7.03
C ASP A 365 15.50 15.29 7.02
N PHE A 366 15.30 14.69 5.85
CA PHE A 366 14.84 13.31 5.72
C PHE A 366 15.80 12.35 6.43
N VAL A 367 17.09 12.43 6.08
CA VAL A 367 18.12 11.55 6.62
C VAL A 367 18.36 11.80 8.10
N ASN A 368 18.36 13.06 8.54
CA ASN A 368 18.46 13.40 9.95
C ASN A 368 17.27 12.83 10.73
N GLY A 369 16.05 12.89 10.18
CA GLY A 369 14.87 12.28 10.79
C GLY A 369 15.01 10.78 10.99
N LEU A 370 15.56 10.06 10.00
CA LEU A 370 15.86 8.63 10.13
C LEU A 370 16.94 8.36 11.18
N MET A 371 18.00 9.16 11.23
CA MET A 371 19.07 8.99 12.22
C MET A 371 18.59 9.27 13.65
N LEU A 372 17.77 10.32 13.84
CA LEU A 372 17.16 10.65 15.13
C LEU A 372 16.18 9.56 15.55
N SER A 373 15.36 9.09 14.62
CA SER A 373 14.44 7.98 14.85
C SER A 373 15.17 6.69 15.26
N ALA A 374 16.26 6.35 14.57
CA ALA A 374 17.06 5.18 14.93
C ALA A 374 17.66 5.30 16.34
N SER A 375 18.15 6.49 16.70
CA SER A 375 18.68 6.76 18.04
C SER A 375 17.58 6.70 19.11
N ASP A 376 16.41 7.27 18.85
CA ASP A 376 15.25 7.29 19.75
C ASP A 376 14.72 5.87 20.03
N LEU A 377 14.75 5.00 19.02
CA LEU A 377 14.42 3.57 19.15
C LEU A 377 15.53 2.73 19.80
N GLY A 378 16.65 3.34 20.18
CA GLY A 378 17.75 2.69 20.88
C GLY A 378 18.70 1.89 20.00
N TYR A 379 18.67 2.07 18.67
CA TYR A 379 19.69 1.50 17.79
C TYR A 379 21.05 2.19 18.00
N SER A 380 22.12 1.46 17.72
CA SER A 380 23.50 1.90 18.01
C SER A 380 23.94 3.10 17.16
N ASP A 381 24.94 3.84 17.62
CA ASP A 381 25.58 4.92 16.83
C ASP A 381 26.15 4.43 15.49
N LYS A 382 26.55 3.15 15.41
CA LYS A 382 26.98 2.52 14.16
C LYS A 382 25.86 2.56 13.13
N THR A 383 24.62 2.28 13.55
CA THR A 383 23.43 2.29 12.69
C THR A 383 23.18 3.69 12.11
N SER A 384 23.19 4.74 12.94
CA SER A 384 23.01 6.11 12.46
C SER A 384 24.15 6.57 11.55
N THR A 385 25.37 6.08 11.78
CA THR A 385 26.51 6.32 10.88
C THR A 385 26.29 5.65 9.53
N THR A 386 25.85 4.39 9.51
CA THR A 386 25.58 3.65 8.27
C THR A 386 24.43 4.25 7.47
N ILE A 387 23.34 4.70 8.11
CA ILE A 387 22.26 5.46 7.45
C ILE A 387 22.87 6.64 6.68
N LYS A 388 23.67 7.47 7.35
CA LYS A 388 24.31 8.63 6.74
C LYS A 388 25.24 8.27 5.58
N GLU A 389 25.99 7.17 5.70
CA GLU A 389 26.90 6.70 4.63
C GLU A 389 26.14 6.23 3.39
N VAL A 390 25.04 5.48 3.56
CA VAL A 390 24.18 5.06 2.46
C VAL A 390 23.59 6.26 1.74
N PHE A 391 23.02 7.23 2.46
CA PHE A 391 22.42 8.40 1.82
C PHE A 391 23.46 9.37 1.22
N LYS A 392 24.71 9.39 1.69
CA LYS A 392 25.82 10.03 0.98
C LYS A 392 26.14 9.33 -0.33
N LYS A 393 26.20 7.99 -0.33
CA LYS A 393 26.45 7.18 -1.52
C LYS A 393 25.39 7.42 -2.60
N THR A 394 24.13 7.58 -2.22
CA THR A 394 23.01 7.85 -3.13
C THR A 394 22.81 9.34 -3.44
N GLY A 395 23.64 10.23 -2.88
CA GLY A 395 23.61 11.67 -3.17
C GLY A 395 22.43 12.39 -2.55
N PHE A 396 21.80 11.81 -1.53
CA PHE A 396 20.65 12.38 -0.80
C PHE A 396 21.04 13.06 0.53
N TYR A 397 22.32 13.04 0.92
CA TYR A 397 22.83 13.67 2.15
C TYR A 397 24.05 14.56 1.94
#